data_AF-A0A411WJ17-F1
#
_entry.id   AF-A0A411WJ17-F1
#
_cell.length_a   1.000
_cell.length_b   1.000
_cell.length_c   1.000
_cell.angle_alpha   90.00
_cell.angle_beta   90.00
_cell.angle_gamma   90.00
#
_symmetry.space_group_name_H-M   'P 1'
#
loop_
_entity.id
_entity.type
_entity.pdbx_description
1 polymer ?
#
loop_
_entity_poly.entity_id
_entity_poly.type
_entity_poly.pdbx_seq_one_letter_code
_entity_poly.pdbx_strand_id
1 'polypeptide(L)'
;MSLTLSACSFMPSHVEMSSAQLNVTDKANDGKPLNVDFVAVRSDKLVQQIEALSASQWFEQKQQLLKENHGNLIVWPVKMLPGSQITVKNVPISGKPADSLILFAGYKSKGAHRLILNDIRHPKLEFRDDDVYLFKD
;
A
#
# COMPACT_ATOMS: atom_id res chain seq x y z
N MET A 1 43.05 -24.96 -6.17
CA MET A 1 42.12 -23.83 -6.47
C MET A 1 40.71 -24.35 -6.28
N SER A 2 40.10 -24.05 -5.13
CA SER A 2 38.70 -24.42 -4.85
C SER A 2 37.82 -23.22 -5.16
N LEU A 3 36.98 -23.34 -6.19
CA LEU A 3 35.96 -22.35 -6.53
C LEU A 3 34.72 -22.65 -5.68
N THR A 4 34.52 -21.91 -4.60
CA THR A 4 33.26 -21.90 -3.85
C THR A 4 32.30 -20.92 -4.52
N LEU A 5 31.36 -21.43 -5.32
CA LEU A 5 30.22 -20.67 -5.81
C LEU A 5 29.21 -20.51 -4.66
N SER A 6 29.29 -19.42 -3.92
CA SER A 6 28.19 -18.96 -3.06
C SER A 6 27.08 -18.40 -3.96
N ALA A 7 26.23 -19.27 -4.48
CA ALA A 7 24.96 -18.88 -5.07
C ALA A 7 24.00 -18.52 -3.93
N CYS A 8 24.06 -17.27 -3.45
CA CYS A 8 22.92 -16.72 -2.72
C CYS A 8 21.78 -16.59 -3.73
N SER A 9 20.84 -17.55 -3.70
CA SER A 9 19.58 -17.46 -4.40
C SER A 9 18.85 -16.20 -3.95
N PHE A 10 18.91 -15.14 -4.75
CA PHE A 10 18.15 -13.92 -4.54
C PHE A 10 16.69 -14.24 -4.86
N MET A 11 15.93 -14.68 -3.86
CA MET A 11 14.49 -14.85 -4.03
C MET A 11 13.88 -13.46 -4.23
N PRO A 12 13.07 -13.25 -5.27
CA PRO A 12 12.41 -11.96 -5.45
C PRO A 12 11.48 -11.69 -4.28
N SER A 13 11.46 -10.46 -3.79
CA SER A 13 10.50 -9.95 -2.82
C SER A 13 9.10 -9.89 -3.44
N HIS A 14 8.11 -10.25 -2.64
CA HIS A 14 6.70 -10.28 -3.03
C HIS A 14 5.82 -9.65 -1.96
N VAL A 15 4.61 -9.28 -2.33
CA VAL A 15 3.59 -8.83 -1.38
C VAL A 15 3.18 -9.99 -0.47
N GLU A 16 3.60 -9.92 0.80
CA GLU A 16 3.22 -10.87 1.86
C GLU A 16 1.75 -10.75 2.27
N MET A 17 1.14 -9.57 2.10
CA MET A 17 -0.25 -9.34 2.46
C MET A 17 -1.17 -10.31 1.72
N SER A 18 -1.99 -11.05 2.48
CA SER A 18 -2.93 -12.06 1.95
C SER A 18 -4.38 -11.75 2.31
N SER A 19 -4.62 -11.03 3.39
CA SER A 19 -5.93 -10.49 3.76
C SER A 19 -5.78 -9.10 4.38
N ALA A 20 -6.85 -8.31 4.43
CA ALA A 20 -6.85 -7.05 5.17
C ALA A 20 -8.18 -6.85 5.91
N GLN A 21 -8.12 -6.31 7.12
CA GLN A 21 -9.29 -5.76 7.83
C GLN A 21 -9.18 -4.25 7.83
N LEU A 22 -10.21 -3.57 7.31
CA LEU A 22 -10.27 -2.14 7.15
C LEU A 22 -11.45 -1.63 7.98
N ASN A 23 -11.16 -0.95 9.09
CA ASN A 23 -12.15 -0.35 9.96
C ASN A 23 -12.15 1.16 9.72
N VAL A 24 -13.29 1.74 9.35
CA VAL A 24 -13.40 3.17 9.05
C VAL A 24 -14.33 3.80 10.08
N THR A 25 -13.84 4.81 10.80
CA THR A 25 -14.69 5.53 11.77
C THR A 25 -15.75 6.36 11.04
N ASP A 26 -16.84 6.71 11.71
CA ASP A 26 -17.89 7.58 11.16
C ASP A 26 -17.38 8.98 10.80
N LYS A 27 -16.28 9.40 11.43
CA LYS A 27 -15.67 10.72 11.24
C LYS A 27 -14.56 10.72 10.19
N ALA A 28 -14.16 9.55 9.69
CA ALA A 28 -13.07 9.46 8.73
C ALA A 28 -13.30 10.38 7.52
N ASN A 29 -12.28 11.14 7.17
CA ASN A 29 -12.29 12.07 6.04
C ASN A 29 -13.48 13.06 6.09
N ASP A 30 -13.75 13.63 7.27
CA ASP A 30 -14.90 14.51 7.55
C ASP A 30 -16.26 13.85 7.26
N GLY A 31 -16.38 12.54 7.52
CA GLY A 31 -17.59 11.77 7.21
C GLY A 31 -17.85 11.63 5.70
N LYS A 32 -16.80 11.63 4.87
CA LYS A 32 -16.90 11.47 3.41
C LYS A 32 -16.24 10.16 2.97
N PRO A 33 -16.62 9.61 1.80
CA PRO A 33 -15.94 8.45 1.24
C PRO A 33 -14.43 8.66 1.11
N LEU A 34 -13.67 7.60 1.38
CA LEU A 34 -12.20 7.60 1.34
C LEU A 34 -11.73 6.59 0.28
N ASN A 35 -10.88 7.05 -0.64
CA ASN A 35 -10.20 6.15 -1.58
C ASN A 35 -8.85 5.76 -1.00
N VAL A 36 -8.54 4.48 -1.06
CA VAL A 36 -7.25 3.92 -0.64
C VAL A 36 -6.67 3.13 -1.77
N ASP A 37 -5.41 3.39 -2.09
CA ASP A 37 -4.66 2.59 -3.05
C ASP A 37 -3.58 1.83 -2.28
N PHE A 38 -3.59 0.49 -2.40
CA PHE A 38 -2.46 -0.35 -2.02
C PHE A 38 -1.56 -0.52 -3.24
N VAL A 39 -0.30 -0.12 -3.12
CA VAL A 39 0.64 -0.01 -4.23
C VAL A 39 1.81 -0.93 -3.99
N ALA A 40 1.89 -2.00 -4.77
CA ALA A 40 3.06 -2.87 -4.85
C ALA A 40 4.07 -2.22 -5.80
N VAL A 41 5.26 -1.92 -5.30
CA VAL A 41 6.31 -1.18 -6.02
C VAL A 41 7.54 -2.06 -6.19
N ARG A 42 8.09 -2.11 -7.40
CA ARG A 42 9.32 -2.83 -7.74
C ARG A 42 10.41 -1.85 -8.18
N SER A 43 11.66 -2.16 -7.82
CA SER A 43 12.89 -1.36 -7.89
C SER A 43 13.06 -0.36 -6.74
N ASP A 44 14.20 -0.44 -6.04
CA ASP A 44 14.58 0.48 -4.95
C ASP A 44 14.46 1.96 -5.33
N LYS A 45 14.84 2.32 -6.56
CA LYS A 45 14.73 3.70 -7.05
C LYS A 45 13.26 4.15 -7.10
N LEU A 46 12.38 3.26 -7.55
CA LEU A 46 10.96 3.56 -7.65
C LEU A 46 10.32 3.55 -6.27
N VAL A 47 10.73 2.66 -5.36
CA VAL A 47 10.31 2.68 -3.96
C VAL A 47 10.60 4.04 -3.35
N GLN A 48 11.84 4.54 -3.45
CA GLN A 48 12.21 5.86 -2.93
C GLN A 48 11.36 6.99 -3.53
N GLN A 49 11.09 6.94 -4.83
CA GLN A 49 10.25 7.93 -5.50
C GLN A 49 8.80 7.90 -4.99
N ILE A 50 8.20 6.71 -4.89
CA ILE A 50 6.80 6.56 -4.48
C ILE A 50 6.64 6.85 -2.98
N GLU A 51 7.54 6.38 -2.11
CA GLU A 51 7.51 6.66 -0.68
C GLU A 51 7.69 8.15 -0.35
N ALA A 52 8.30 8.93 -1.23
CA ALA A 52 8.42 10.38 -1.05
C ALA A 52 7.10 11.13 -1.26
N LEU A 53 6.12 10.52 -1.92
CA LEU A 53 4.84 11.17 -2.24
C LEU A 53 3.96 11.31 -0.99
N SER A 54 3.22 12.41 -0.91
CA SER A 54 1.97 12.45 -0.14
C SER A 54 0.86 11.72 -0.90
N ALA A 55 -0.21 11.32 -0.19
CA ALA A 55 -1.36 10.72 -0.86
C ALA A 55 -1.99 11.64 -1.92
N SER A 56 -2.08 12.96 -1.68
CA SER A 56 -2.59 13.90 -2.70
C SER A 56 -1.76 13.83 -3.99
N GLN A 57 -0.43 13.89 -3.85
CA GLN A 57 0.49 13.79 -4.98
C GLN A 57 0.37 12.43 -5.70
N TRP A 58 0.24 11.33 -4.95
CA TRP A 58 -0.02 10.01 -5.54
C TRP A 58 -1.31 10.03 -6.37
N PHE A 59 -2.44 10.45 -5.80
CA PHE A 59 -3.73 10.42 -6.51
C PHE A 59 -3.78 11.35 -7.72
N GLU A 60 -3.06 12.48 -7.68
CA GLU A 60 -2.90 13.40 -8.81
C GLU A 60 -2.05 12.80 -9.94
N GLN A 61 -0.96 12.10 -9.60
CA GLN A 61 0.06 11.67 -10.58
C GLN A 61 -0.07 10.20 -10.99
N LYS A 62 -0.86 9.38 -10.28
CA LYS A 62 -0.85 7.91 -10.43
C LYS A 62 -1.06 7.43 -11.86
N GLN A 63 -1.90 8.09 -12.65
CA GLN A 63 -2.13 7.67 -14.04
C GLN A 63 -0.87 7.78 -14.89
N GLN A 64 -0.11 8.86 -14.73
CA GLN A 64 1.15 9.05 -15.43
C GLN A 64 2.22 8.08 -14.90
N LEU A 65 2.33 7.92 -13.57
CA LEU A 65 3.29 7.00 -12.96
C LEU A 65 3.07 5.55 -13.40
N LEU A 66 1.81 5.09 -13.47
CA LEU A 66 1.47 3.75 -13.94
C LEU A 66 1.81 3.54 -15.42
N LYS A 67 1.64 4.57 -16.25
CA LYS A 67 2.00 4.55 -17.66
C LYS A 67 3.52 4.56 -17.88
N GLU A 68 4.28 5.25 -17.05
CA GLU A 68 5.74 5.31 -17.17
C GLU A 68 6.43 4.05 -16.61
N ASN A 69 5.79 3.35 -15.67
CA ASN A 69 6.38 2.25 -14.92
C ASN A 69 5.59 0.93 -15.07
N HIS A 70 5.19 0.62 -16.31
CA HIS A 70 4.43 -0.59 -16.63
C HIS A 70 5.08 -1.85 -16.04
N GLY A 71 4.31 -2.61 -15.26
CA GLY A 71 4.76 -3.86 -14.63
C GLY A 71 5.61 -3.69 -13.37
N ASN A 72 6.02 -2.47 -13.02
CA ASN A 72 6.75 -2.15 -11.78
C ASN A 72 5.89 -1.50 -10.71
N LEU A 73 4.68 -1.07 -11.07
CA LEU A 73 3.64 -0.60 -10.15
C LEU A 73 2.37 -1.43 -10.37
N ILE A 74 1.86 -2.04 -9.30
CA ILE A 74 0.59 -2.75 -9.31
C ILE A 74 -0.27 -2.16 -8.19
N VAL A 75 -1.48 -1.72 -8.56
CA VAL A 75 -2.38 -1.03 -7.64
C VAL A 75 -3.61 -1.87 -7.37
N TRP A 76 -3.94 -2.02 -6.09
CA TRP A 76 -5.24 -2.47 -5.65
C TRP A 76 -6.00 -1.30 -5.02
N PRO A 77 -6.98 -0.72 -5.74
CA PRO A 77 -7.80 0.36 -5.24
C PRO A 77 -8.95 -0.19 -4.39
N VAL A 78 -9.25 0.49 -3.28
CA VAL A 78 -10.37 0.23 -2.39
C VAL A 78 -11.08 1.54 -2.09
N LYS A 79 -12.40 1.56 -2.27
CA LYS A 79 -13.24 2.68 -1.85
C LYS A 79 -13.95 2.30 -0.56
N MET A 80 -13.89 3.19 0.43
CA MET A 80 -14.48 2.95 1.75
C MET A 80 -15.47 4.04 2.11
N LEU A 81 -16.49 3.66 2.87
CA LEU A 81 -17.50 4.59 3.41
C LEU A 81 -17.26 4.81 4.90
N PRO A 82 -17.58 5.99 5.45
CA PRO A 82 -17.54 6.22 6.90
C PRO A 82 -18.39 5.19 7.65
N GLY A 83 -17.89 4.74 8.80
CA GLY A 83 -18.55 3.73 9.63
C GLY A 83 -18.46 2.29 9.10
N SER A 84 -17.84 2.07 7.95
CA SER A 84 -17.76 0.74 7.35
C SER A 84 -16.67 -0.12 7.96
N GLN A 85 -16.93 -1.42 7.99
CA GLN A 85 -15.93 -2.45 8.26
C GLN A 85 -15.85 -3.38 7.06
N ILE A 86 -14.65 -3.50 6.48
CA ILE A 86 -14.41 -4.32 5.30
C ILE A 86 -13.36 -5.37 5.66
N THR A 87 -13.71 -6.64 5.46
CA THR A 87 -12.74 -7.74 5.53
C THR A 87 -12.54 -8.31 4.13
N VAL A 88 -11.31 -8.23 3.63
CA VAL A 88 -10.93 -8.79 2.34
C VAL A 88 -10.10 -10.03 2.58
N LYS A 89 -10.64 -11.18 2.20
CA LYS A 89 -9.91 -12.45 2.11
C LYS A 89 -9.34 -12.57 0.70
N ASN A 90 -8.07 -12.97 0.58
CA ASN A 90 -7.36 -13.10 -0.70
C ASN A 90 -7.28 -11.77 -1.47
N VAL A 91 -6.46 -10.85 -0.97
CA VAL A 91 -6.28 -9.54 -1.62
C VAL A 91 -5.72 -9.71 -3.06
N PRO A 92 -6.19 -8.92 -4.06
CA PRO A 92 -5.79 -9.10 -5.46
C PRO A 92 -4.28 -8.94 -5.75
N ILE A 93 -3.56 -8.24 -4.86
CA ILE A 93 -2.12 -7.99 -5.00
C ILE A 93 -1.26 -9.00 -4.23
N SER A 94 -1.87 -9.98 -3.56
CA SER A 94 -1.13 -10.99 -2.80
C SER A 94 -0.17 -11.75 -3.71
N GLY A 95 1.08 -11.94 -3.25
CA GLY A 95 2.11 -12.65 -4.01
C GLY A 95 2.57 -11.97 -5.29
N LYS A 96 2.18 -10.71 -5.55
CA LYS A 96 2.75 -9.94 -6.67
C LYS A 96 4.20 -9.55 -6.35
N PRO A 97 5.12 -9.57 -7.33
CA PRO A 97 6.50 -9.11 -7.11
C PRO A 97 6.52 -7.63 -6.69
N ALA A 98 7.19 -7.34 -5.58
CA ALA A 98 7.35 -5.98 -5.07
C ALA A 98 8.44 -5.93 -4.01
N ASP A 99 9.20 -4.84 -4.03
CA ASP A 99 10.22 -4.51 -3.04
C ASP A 99 9.63 -3.66 -1.89
N SER A 100 8.48 -3.01 -2.12
CA SER A 100 7.70 -2.35 -1.07
C SER A 100 6.20 -2.43 -1.36
N LEU A 101 5.38 -2.55 -0.31
CA LEU A 101 3.93 -2.38 -0.33
C LEU A 101 3.59 -1.09 0.43
N ILE A 102 3.03 -0.12 -0.28
CA ILE A 102 2.71 1.20 0.26
C ILE A 102 1.21 1.43 0.15
N LEU A 103 0.57 1.81 1.24
CA LEU A 103 -0.80 2.28 1.26
C LEU A 103 -0.82 3.80 1.14
N PHE A 104 -1.68 4.34 0.28
CA PHE A 104 -2.03 5.77 0.27
C PHE A 104 -3.52 5.95 0.57
N ALA A 105 -3.84 6.77 1.56
CA ALA A 105 -5.21 7.12 1.93
C ALA A 105 -5.53 8.55 1.46
N GLY A 106 -6.55 8.70 0.61
CA GLY A 106 -6.94 9.96 -0.02
C GLY A 106 -7.71 10.91 0.90
N TYR A 107 -7.15 11.22 2.07
CA TYR A 107 -7.70 12.21 3.00
C TYR A 107 -7.65 13.62 2.40
N LYS A 108 -8.60 14.46 2.79
CA LYS A 108 -8.65 15.88 2.39
C LYS A 108 -7.67 16.76 3.15
N SER A 109 -7.32 16.37 4.38
CA SER A 109 -6.32 17.05 5.19
C SER A 109 -4.96 17.01 4.50
N LYS A 110 -4.10 17.98 4.80
CA LYS A 110 -2.70 17.94 4.33
C LYS A 110 -1.94 16.91 5.14
N GLY A 111 -1.13 16.08 4.49
CA GLY A 111 -0.33 15.08 5.17
C GLY A 111 0.26 14.04 4.21
N ALA A 112 1.13 13.20 4.74
CA ALA A 112 1.66 12.06 3.99
C ALA A 112 0.56 11.04 3.68
N HIS A 113 -0.25 10.71 4.69
CA HIS A 113 -1.41 9.80 4.61
C HIS A 113 -1.05 8.47 3.96
N ARG A 114 0.10 7.92 4.37
CA ARG A 114 0.66 6.71 3.80
C ARG A 114 1.21 5.80 4.89
N LEU A 115 1.18 4.50 4.63
CA LEU A 115 1.81 3.48 5.47
C LEU A 115 2.64 2.53 4.61
N ILE A 116 3.81 2.15 5.10
CA ILE A 116 4.60 1.07 4.54
C ILE A 116 4.18 -0.22 5.26
N LEU A 117 3.75 -1.22 4.49
CA LEU A 117 3.13 -2.44 5.00
C LEU A 117 3.98 -3.68 4.66
N ASN A 118 5.28 -3.50 4.50
CA ASN A 118 6.22 -4.58 4.23
C ASN A 118 6.13 -5.64 5.33
N ASP A 119 6.16 -6.91 4.93
CA ASP A 119 6.16 -8.08 5.82
C ASP A 119 4.90 -8.28 6.69
N ILE A 120 3.81 -7.53 6.44
CA ILE A 120 2.54 -7.71 7.17
C ILE A 120 1.58 -8.58 6.36
N ARG A 121 1.37 -9.81 6.82
CA ARG A 121 0.50 -10.78 6.12
C ARG A 121 -1.00 -10.49 6.25
N HIS A 122 -1.43 -9.96 7.39
CA HIS A 122 -2.84 -9.76 7.75
C HIS A 122 -3.07 -8.40 8.47
N PRO A 123 -2.82 -7.25 7.82
CA PRO A 123 -2.99 -5.95 8.46
C PRO A 123 -4.43 -5.71 8.91
N LYS A 124 -4.55 -5.17 10.13
CA LYS A 124 -5.74 -4.51 10.65
C LYS A 124 -5.50 -3.01 10.59
N LEU A 125 -6.26 -2.32 9.77
CA LEU A 125 -6.11 -0.88 9.54
C LEU A 125 -7.32 -0.16 10.09
N GLU A 126 -7.06 0.91 10.83
CA GLU A 126 -8.10 1.81 11.32
C GLU A 126 -7.93 3.19 10.66
N PHE A 127 -8.95 3.58 9.90
CA PHE A 127 -9.03 4.86 9.22
C PHE A 127 -9.85 5.80 10.09
N ARG A 128 -9.17 6.78 10.69
CA ARG A 128 -9.77 7.78 11.57
C ARG A 128 -10.00 9.08 10.81
N ASP A 129 -10.27 10.15 11.55
CA ASP A 129 -10.67 11.47 11.07
C ASP A 129 -9.75 11.98 9.93
N ASP A 130 -8.44 11.95 10.13
CA ASP A 130 -7.46 12.55 9.21
C ASP A 130 -6.26 11.66 8.85
N ASP A 131 -6.12 10.47 9.44
CA ASP A 131 -5.04 9.54 9.13
C ASP A 131 -5.42 8.07 9.38
N VAL A 132 -4.57 7.19 8.88
CA VAL A 132 -4.69 5.73 8.94
C VAL A 132 -3.63 5.14 9.87
N TYR A 133 -4.04 4.14 10.65
CA TYR A 133 -3.17 3.49 11.62
C TYR A 133 -3.18 1.98 11.43
N LEU A 134 -2.01 1.35 11.58
CA LEU A 134 -1.93 -0.08 11.80
C LEU A 134 -2.39 -0.36 13.24
N PHE A 135 -3.52 -1.03 13.39
CA PHE A 135 -4.02 -1.46 14.69
C PHE A 135 -3.15 -2.62 15.20
N LYS A 136 -2.55 -2.43 16.37
CA LYS A 136 -1.84 -3.48 17.10
C LYS A 136 -2.76 -3.97 18.20
N ASP A 137 -3.03 -5.28 18.20
CA ASP A 137 -3.79 -5.94 19.26
C ASP A 137 -3.10 -5.78 20.63
#